data_AF-A0A935I181-F1
#
_entry.id   AF-A0A935I181-F1
#
_cell.length_a   1.000
_cell.length_b   1.000
_cell.length_c   1.000
_cell.angle_alpha   90.00
_cell.angle_beta   90.00
_cell.angle_gamma   90.00
#
_symmetry.space_group_name_H-M   'P 1'
#
loop_
_entity.id
_entity.type
_entity.pdbx_description
1 polymer ?
#
loop_
_entity_poly.entity_id
_entity_poly.type
_entity_poly.pdbx_seq_one_letter_code
_entity_poly.pdbx_strand_id
1 'polypeptide(L)'
;MIKLLALTSLQAILGVGGIAMLTRALHGKPMELRVITTALFTTEGMIGAVILFGSFIVMSVILSFAKMSVYIPLNTALTFLVTIILTVAMGQERVTLTTALGMVLIVAGVALVSAKS
;
A
#
# COMPACT_ATOMS: atom_id res chain seq x y z
N MET A 1 -18.46 -3.33 -8.94
CA MET A 1 -17.11 -2.80 -9.28
C MET A 1 -16.75 -1.52 -8.54
N ILE A 2 -17.56 -0.46 -8.56
CA ILE A 2 -17.20 0.84 -7.91
C ILE A 2 -16.87 0.69 -6.42
N LYS A 3 -17.70 -0.05 -5.65
CA LYS A 3 -17.44 -0.33 -4.23
C LYS A 3 -16.12 -1.07 -3.98
N LEU A 4 -15.79 -2.06 -4.83
CA LEU A 4 -14.54 -2.80 -4.75
C LEU A 4 -13.36 -1.86 -5.02
N LEU A 5 -13.41 -1.10 -6.10
CA LEU A 5 -12.35 -0.15 -6.45
C LEU A 5 -12.12 0.89 -5.35
N ALA A 6 -13.19 1.49 -4.81
CA ALA A 6 -13.09 2.47 -3.74
C ALA A 6 -12.46 1.89 -2.47
N LEU A 7 -12.90 0.71 -2.03
CA LEU A 7 -12.35 0.06 -0.84
C LEU A 7 -10.92 -0.42 -1.05
N THR A 8 -10.58 -0.94 -2.23
CA THR A 8 -9.20 -1.34 -2.54
C THR A 8 -8.28 -0.13 -2.61
N SER A 9 -8.74 1.01 -3.14
CA SER A 9 -7.97 2.26 -3.11
C SER A 9 -7.74 2.74 -1.67
N LEU A 10 -8.78 2.70 -0.82
CA LEU A 10 -8.63 3.02 0.60
C LEU A 10 -7.66 2.06 1.30
N GLN A 11 -7.77 0.76 1.04
CA GLN A 11 -6.87 -0.27 1.58
C GLN A 11 -5.42 0.02 1.20
N ALA A 12 -5.17 0.35 -0.06
CA ALA A 12 -3.84 0.66 -0.58
C ALA A 12 -3.27 1.93 0.05
N ILE A 13 -4.07 3.00 0.17
CA ILE A 13 -3.66 4.25 0.83
C ILE A 13 -3.28 4.00 2.29
N LEU A 14 -4.13 3.28 3.02
CA LEU A 14 -3.83 2.92 4.41
C LEU A 14 -2.61 2.00 4.48
N GLY A 15 -2.51 0.99 3.63
CA GLY A 15 -1.40 0.04 3.62
C GLY A 15 -0.06 0.73 3.40
N VAL A 16 0.06 1.47 2.30
CA VAL A 16 1.28 2.20 1.94
C VAL A 16 1.59 3.30 2.95
N GLY A 17 0.58 4.08 3.37
CA GLY A 17 0.75 5.15 4.35
C GLY A 17 1.23 4.62 5.72
N GLY A 18 0.65 3.52 6.18
CA GLY A 18 1.06 2.85 7.41
C GLY A 18 2.49 2.31 7.34
N ILE A 19 2.86 1.67 6.21
CA ILE A 19 4.23 1.23 5.94
C ILE A 19 5.19 2.42 5.95
N ALA A 20 4.84 3.55 5.32
CA ALA A 20 5.71 4.71 5.25
C ALA A 20 5.97 5.32 6.65
N MET A 21 4.95 5.41 7.51
CA MET A 21 5.11 5.87 8.89
C MET A 21 5.98 4.93 9.72
N LEU A 22 5.75 3.62 9.61
CA LEU A 22 6.60 2.61 10.27
C LEU A 22 8.03 2.63 9.76
N THR A 23 8.20 2.84 8.45
CA THR A 23 9.51 3.00 7.83
C THR A 23 10.21 4.20 8.44
N ARG A 24 9.57 5.37 8.57
CA ARG A 24 10.17 6.54 9.23
C ARG A 24 10.62 6.24 10.67
N ALA A 25 9.81 5.49 11.43
CA ALA A 25 10.14 5.11 12.80
C ALA A 25 11.35 4.15 12.90
N LEU A 26 11.65 3.39 11.84
CA LEU A 26 12.64 2.31 11.82
C LEU A 26 13.86 2.59 10.92
N HIS A 27 13.77 3.51 9.96
CA HIS A 27 14.79 3.72 8.94
C HIS A 27 16.11 4.17 9.57
N GLY A 28 17.20 3.52 9.19
CA GLY A 28 18.55 3.81 9.72
C GLY A 28 18.82 3.29 11.14
N LYS A 29 17.89 2.53 11.75
CA LYS A 29 18.09 1.92 13.07
C LYS A 29 18.56 0.46 12.95
N PRO A 30 19.36 -0.06 13.91
CA PRO A 30 19.77 -1.46 13.93
C PRO A 30 18.56 -2.39 14.14
N MET A 31 18.54 -3.52 13.44
CA MET A 31 17.45 -4.51 13.45
C MET A 31 17.52 -5.42 14.68
N GLU A 32 17.53 -4.80 15.86
CA GLU A 32 17.43 -5.52 17.13
C GLU A 32 15.97 -5.56 17.62
N LEU A 33 15.57 -6.68 18.24
CA LEU A 33 14.20 -6.89 18.70
C LEU A 33 13.72 -5.75 19.63
N ARG A 34 14.62 -5.24 20.48
CA ARG A 34 14.37 -4.11 21.38
C ARG A 34 14.12 -2.80 20.63
N VAL A 35 14.82 -2.59 19.52
CA VAL A 35 14.69 -1.37 18.71
C VAL A 35 13.40 -1.39 17.90
N ILE A 36 13.02 -2.57 17.39
CA ILE A 36 11.74 -2.75 16.69
C ILE A 36 10.56 -2.51 17.65
N THR A 37 10.61 -3.10 18.84
CA THR A 37 9.55 -2.94 19.84
C THR A 37 9.45 -1.50 20.33
N THR A 38 10.58 -0.84 20.61
CA THR A 38 10.56 0.59 21.03
C THR A 38 10.11 1.53 19.91
N ALA A 39 10.39 1.20 18.64
CA ALA A 39 9.88 1.98 17.51
C ALA A 39 8.34 1.97 17.43
N LEU A 40 7.68 0.87 17.82
CA LEU A 40 6.22 0.78 17.91
C LEU A 40 5.63 1.71 18.99
N PHE A 41 6.40 2.12 19.99
CA PHE A 41 5.98 3.08 21.02
C PHE A 41 6.26 4.53 20.66
N THR A 42 6.86 4.80 19.50
CA THR A 42 6.97 6.18 18.99
C THR A 42 5.64 6.61 18.39
N THR A 43 5.37 7.91 18.35
CA THR A 43 4.17 8.46 17.72
C THR A 43 4.00 7.98 16.27
N GLU A 44 5.09 7.96 15.51
CA GLU A 44 5.11 7.49 14.11
C GLU A 44 4.82 5.99 14.01
N GLY A 45 5.44 5.18 14.87
CA GLY A 45 5.21 3.73 14.90
C GLY A 45 3.80 3.36 15.32
N MET A 46 3.24 4.01 16.34
CA MET A 46 1.86 3.83 16.78
C MET A 46 0.87 4.21 15.66
N ILE A 47 1.03 5.39 15.05
CA ILE A 47 0.17 5.83 13.95
C ILE A 47 0.27 4.84 12.78
N GLY A 48 1.49 4.44 12.41
CA GLY A 48 1.72 3.45 11.36
C GLY A 48 1.02 2.12 11.65
N ALA A 49 1.13 1.60 12.87
CA ALA A 49 0.50 0.37 13.30
C ALA A 49 -1.04 0.45 13.26
N VAL A 50 -1.64 1.54 13.76
CA VAL A 50 -3.08 1.75 13.72
C VAL A 50 -3.59 1.83 12.28
N ILE A 51 -2.89 2.56 11.42
CA ILE A 51 -3.24 2.67 10.00
C ILE A 51 -3.15 1.31 9.30
N LEU A 52 -2.10 0.52 9.56
CA LEU A 52 -1.95 -0.84 9.03
C LEU A 52 -3.07 -1.77 9.49
N PHE A 53 -3.45 -1.69 10.76
CA PHE A 53 -4.57 -2.45 11.29
C PHE A 53 -5.88 -2.05 10.60
N GLY A 54 -6.09 -0.75 10.36
CA GLY A 54 -7.19 -0.25 9.55
C GLY A 54 -7.20 -0.82 8.12
N SER A 55 -6.03 -0.88 7.47
CA SER A 55 -5.87 -1.50 6.14
C SER A 55 -6.27 -2.97 6.17
N PHE A 56 -5.91 -3.72 7.21
CA PHE A 56 -6.31 -5.11 7.39
C PHE A 56 -7.83 -5.26 7.53
N ILE A 57 -8.50 -4.40 8.32
CA ILE A 57 -9.96 -4.41 8.44
C ILE A 57 -10.63 -4.19 7.08
N VAL A 58 -10.15 -3.22 6.29
CA VAL A 58 -10.70 -2.95 4.95
C VAL A 58 -10.51 -4.16 4.03
N MET A 59 -9.35 -4.83 4.08
CA MET A 59 -9.12 -6.08 3.34
C MET A 59 -10.14 -7.17 3.73
N SER A 60 -10.35 -7.40 5.03
CA SER A 60 -11.33 -8.39 5.51
C SER A 60 -12.75 -8.08 4.99
N VAL A 61 -13.13 -6.80 4.97
CA VAL A 61 -14.41 -6.36 4.39
C VAL A 61 -14.46 -6.65 2.89
N ILE A 62 -13.39 -6.38 2.13
CA ILE A 62 -13.35 -6.67 0.68
C ILE A 62 -13.52 -8.17 0.42
N LEU A 63 -12.78 -9.01 1.15
CA LEU A 63 -12.82 -10.47 0.98
C LEU A 63 -14.18 -11.09 1.35
N SER A 64 -15.03 -10.38 2.10
CA SER A 64 -16.39 -10.85 2.38
C SER A 64 -17.32 -10.85 1.16
N PHE A 65 -17.01 -10.08 0.11
CA PHE A 65 -17.87 -9.95 -1.07
C PHE A 65 -17.14 -10.03 -2.42
N ALA A 66 -15.82 -10.01 -2.45
CA ALA A 66 -15.02 -10.08 -3.67
C ALA A 66 -14.12 -11.33 -3.69
N LYS A 67 -13.98 -11.94 -4.87
CA LYS A 67 -13.08 -13.08 -5.07
C LYS A 67 -11.62 -12.63 -4.97
N MET A 68 -10.78 -13.44 -4.33
CA MET A 68 -9.34 -13.20 -4.25
C MET A 68 -8.68 -13.02 -5.62
N SER A 69 -9.14 -13.74 -6.64
CA SER A 69 -8.63 -13.66 -8.02
C SER A 69 -8.80 -12.28 -8.67
N VAL A 70 -9.73 -11.45 -8.17
CA VAL A 70 -9.98 -10.09 -8.66
C VAL A 70 -9.36 -9.07 -7.73
N TYR A 71 -9.49 -9.29 -6.42
CA TYR A 71 -8.96 -8.41 -5.40
C TYR A 71 -7.43 -8.32 -5.45
N ILE A 72 -6.72 -9.45 -5.51
CA ILE A 72 -5.25 -9.45 -5.41
C ILE A 72 -4.61 -8.63 -6.55
N PRO A 73 -4.94 -8.86 -7.85
CA PRO A 73 -4.39 -8.04 -8.93
C PRO A 73 -4.71 -6.55 -8.77
N LEU A 74 -5.97 -6.22 -8.47
CA LEU A 74 -6.41 -4.84 -8.29
C LEU A 74 -5.66 -4.15 -7.15
N ASN A 75 -5.50 -4.85 -6.03
CA ASN A 75 -4.79 -4.35 -4.86
C ASN A 75 -3.32 -4.09 -5.15
N THR A 76 -2.67 -5.00 -5.88
CA THR A 76 -1.27 -4.86 -6.27
C THR A 76 -1.05 -3.61 -7.13
N ALA A 77 -1.88 -3.34 -8.15
CA ALA A 77 -1.72 -2.12 -8.94
C ALA A 77 -1.98 -0.85 -8.13
N LEU A 78 -3.04 -0.83 -7.32
CA LEU A 78 -3.36 0.36 -6.53
C LEU A 78 -2.29 0.62 -5.47
N THR A 79 -1.80 -0.42 -4.80
CA THR A 79 -0.67 -0.32 -3.85
C THR A 79 0.57 0.22 -4.53
N PHE A 80 0.89 -0.28 -5.73
CA PHE A 80 2.03 0.20 -6.50
C PHE A 80 1.89 1.69 -6.89
N LEU A 81 0.72 2.08 -7.44
CA LEU A 81 0.43 3.47 -7.79
C LEU A 81 0.54 4.40 -6.58
N VAL A 82 -0.09 4.02 -5.46
CA VAL A 82 -0.05 4.80 -4.22
C VAL A 82 1.39 4.91 -3.69
N THR A 83 2.18 3.84 -3.78
CA THR A 83 3.60 3.85 -3.38
C THR A 83 4.38 4.89 -4.17
N ILE A 84 4.27 4.89 -5.49
CA ILE A 84 4.96 5.88 -6.33
C ILE A 84 4.49 7.29 -6.02
N ILE A 85 3.17 7.51 -5.93
CA ILE A 85 2.62 8.84 -5.61
C ILE A 85 3.21 9.32 -4.26
N LEU A 86 3.28 8.45 -3.27
CA LEU A 86 3.81 8.78 -1.96
C LEU A 86 5.33 9.03 -1.98
N THR A 87 6.12 8.19 -2.64
CA THR A 87 7.59 8.38 -2.70
C THR A 87 7.98 9.64 -3.46
N VAL A 88 7.24 9.97 -4.52
CA VAL A 88 7.37 11.24 -5.26
C VAL A 88 6.95 12.43 -4.40
N ALA A 89 5.80 12.35 -3.73
CA ALA A 89 5.32 13.42 -2.85
C ALA A 89 6.26 13.67 -1.66
N MET A 90 6.95 12.64 -1.17
CA MET A 90 7.97 12.74 -0.14
C MET A 90 9.34 13.20 -0.67
N GLY A 91 9.48 13.41 -1.98
CA GLY A 91 10.73 13.84 -2.61
C GLY A 91 11.85 12.80 -2.57
N GLN A 92 11.53 11.53 -2.28
CA GLN A 92 12.52 10.47 -2.13
C GLN A 92 12.90 9.81 -3.46
N GLU A 93 12.05 9.92 -4.48
CA GLU A 93 12.31 9.35 -5.81
C GLU A 93 11.99 10.36 -6.91
N ARG A 94 12.82 10.37 -7.96
CA ARG A 94 12.51 11.06 -9.22
C ARG A 94 11.84 10.07 -10.16
N VAL A 95 10.69 10.44 -10.72
CA VAL A 95 10.02 9.61 -11.73
C VAL A 95 10.90 9.52 -12.96
N THR A 96 11.49 8.33 -13.18
CA THR A 96 12.25 8.05 -14.40
C THR A 96 11.34 7.48 -15.49
N LEU A 97 11.79 7.56 -16.75
CA LEU A 97 11.06 6.96 -17.88
C LEU A 97 10.78 5.47 -17.66
N THR A 98 11.73 4.75 -17.06
CA THR A 98 11.60 3.33 -16.73
C THR A 98 10.50 3.07 -15.70
N THR A 99 10.43 3.90 -14.65
CA THR A 99 9.37 3.84 -13.64
C THR A 99 7.99 4.13 -14.26
N ALA A 100 7.92 5.09 -15.18
CA ALA A 100 6.71 5.42 -15.92
C ALA A 100 6.21 4.28 -16.81
N LEU A 101 7.12 3.62 -17.54
CA LEU A 101 6.77 2.44 -18.34
C LEU A 101 6.30 1.27 -17.47
N GLY A 102 6.95 1.05 -16.33
CA GLY A 102 6.49 0.05 -15.34
C GLY A 102 5.08 0.33 -14.83
N MET A 103 4.75 1.59 -14.52
CA MET A 103 3.39 2.00 -14.15
C MET A 103 2.36 1.67 -15.22
N VAL A 104 2.65 2.02 -16.48
CA VAL A 104 1.74 1.78 -17.60
C VAL A 104 1.48 0.28 -17.78
N LEU A 105 2.52 -0.55 -17.70
CA LEU A 105 2.40 -2.02 -17.82
C LEU A 105 1.58 -2.62 -16.67
N ILE A 106 1.79 -2.18 -15.43
CA ILE A 106 1.05 -2.67 -14.26
C ILE A 106 -0.43 -2.28 -14.37
N VAL A 107 -0.72 -1.02 -14.73
CA VAL A 107 -2.09 -0.55 -14.92
C VAL A 107 -2.78 -1.32 -16.06
N ALA A 108 -2.09 -1.54 -17.18
CA ALA A 108 -2.61 -2.31 -18.30
C ALA A 108 -2.88 -3.78 -17.90
N GLY A 109 -1.96 -4.42 -17.18
CA GLY A 109 -2.15 -5.78 -16.68
C GLY A 109 -3.37 -5.91 -15.76
N VAL A 110 -3.56 -4.95 -14.85
CA VAL A 110 -4.72 -4.94 -13.97
C VAL A 110 -6.02 -4.61 -14.68
N ALA A 111 -6.01 -3.73 -15.68
CA ALA A 111 -7.16 -3.46 -16.53
C ALA A 111 -7.60 -4.74 -17.28
N LEU A 112 -6.65 -5.49 -17.84
CA LEU A 112 -6.92 -6.75 -18.53
C LEU A 112 -7.52 -7.82 -17.60
N VAL A 113 -6.97 -7.97 -16.39
CA VAL A 113 -7.49 -8.93 -15.40
C VAL A 113 -8.88 -8.52 -14.91
N SER A 114 -9.09 -7.22 -14.70
CA SER A 114 -10.37 -6.68 -14.22
C SER A 114 -11.47 -6.75 -15.27
N ALA A 115 -11.14 -6.61 -16.57
CA ALA A 115 -12.10 -6.70 -17.67
C ALA A 115 -12.66 -8.12 -17.88
N LYS A 116 -11.98 -9.16 -17.37
CA LYS A 116 -12.40 -10.55 -17.47
C LYS A 116 -13.33 -10.99 -16.33
N SER A 117 -13.43 -10.19 -15.26
CA SER A 117 -14.23 -10.52 -14.07
C SER A 117 -15.56 -9.77 -14.02
#